data_AF-A0A383ARZ1-F1
#
_entry.id   AF-A0A383ARZ1-F1
#
_cell.length_a   1.000
_cell.length_b   1.000
_cell.length_c   1.000
_cell.angle_alpha   90.00
_cell.angle_beta   90.00
_cell.angle_gamma   90.00
#
_symmetry.space_group_name_H-M   'P 1'
#
loop_
_entity.id
_entity.type
_entity.pdbx_description
1 polymer ?
#
loop_
_entity_poly.entity_id
_entity_poly.type
_entity_poly.pdbx_seq_one_letter_code
_entity_poly.pdbx_strand_id
1 'polypeptide(L)'
;MSADEALARQDKTLRKFIRKQVIPHCAHYRKVFREAGIDAGDVRGLADLAKLPFTSKADLASAVVEERMRDFVLLPDPKVL
;
A
#
# COMPACT_ATOMS: atom_id res chain seq x y z
N MET A 1 25.18 2.31 12.67
CA MET A 1 23.94 1.60 12.29
C MET A 1 24.35 0.34 11.54
N SER A 2 24.04 -0.84 12.07
CA SER A 2 24.34 -2.11 11.39
C SER A 2 23.31 -2.42 10.29
N ALA A 3 23.61 -3.42 9.45
CA ALA A 3 22.65 -3.91 8.45
C ALA A 3 21.35 -4.42 9.11
N ASP A 4 21.47 -5.13 10.23
CA ASP A 4 20.32 -5.66 10.97
C ASP A 4 19.47 -4.53 11.56
N GLU A 5 20.10 -3.48 12.10
CA GLU A 5 19.39 -2.30 12.59
C GLU A 5 18.65 -1.57 11.47
N ALA A 6 19.24 -1.48 10.27
CA ALA A 6 18.61 -0.89 9.10
C ALA A 6 17.38 -1.70 8.66
N LEU A 7 17.52 -3.02 8.59
CA LEU A 7 16.45 -3.93 8.20
C LEU A 7 15.27 -3.87 9.17
N ALA A 8 15.54 -3.95 10.48
CA ALA A 8 14.51 -3.85 11.52
C ALA A 8 13.74 -2.51 11.43
N ARG A 9 14.43 -1.42 11.10
CA ARG A 9 13.79 -0.11 10.90
C ARG A 9 12.92 -0.06 9.64
N GLN A 10 13.37 -0.67 8.55
CA GLN A 10 12.64 -0.75 7.29
C GLN A 10 11.37 -1.59 7.45
N ASP A 11 11.45 -2.75 8.11
CA ASP A 11 10.29 -3.60 8.41
C ASP A 11 9.24 -2.85 9.22
N LYS A 12 9.65 -2.19 10.32
CA LYS A 12 8.76 -1.39 11.15
C LYS A 12 8.07 -0.28 10.34
N THR A 13 8.83 0.39 9.48
CA THR A 13 8.31 1.47 8.62
C THR A 13 7.30 0.95 7.61
N LEU A 14 7.64 -0.13 6.89
CA LEU A 14 6.78 -0.73 5.87
C LEU A 14 5.45 -1.18 6.47
N ARG A 15 5.49 -1.93 7.58
CA ARG A 15 4.27 -2.39 8.28
C ARG A 15 3.36 -1.23 8.68
N LYS A 16 3.96 -0.18 9.27
CA LYS A 16 3.21 1.01 9.69
C LYS A 16 2.59 1.70 8.47
N PHE A 17 3.35 1.86 7.40
CA PHE A 17 2.89 2.54 6.18
C PHE A 17 1.72 1.78 5.52
N ILE A 18 1.85 0.48 5.30
CA ILE A 18 0.78 -0.33 4.70
C ILE A 18 -0.50 -0.29 5.55
N ARG A 19 -0.37 -0.53 6.86
CA ARG A 19 -1.51 -0.59 7.77
C ARG A 19 -2.18 0.75 8.04
N LYS A 20 -1.41 1.83 8.13
CA LYS A 20 -1.91 3.15 8.58
C LYS A 20 -2.11 4.14 7.45
N GLN A 21 -1.53 3.92 6.28
CA GLN A 21 -1.58 4.88 5.17
C GLN A 21 -2.20 4.22 3.93
N VAL A 22 -1.58 3.16 3.39
CA VAL A 22 -1.99 2.60 2.09
C VAL A 22 -3.41 2.03 2.10
N ILE A 23 -3.67 1.03 2.95
CA ILE A 23 -4.99 0.37 3.02
C ILE A 23 -6.13 1.34 3.40
N PRO A 24 -5.97 2.22 4.41
CA PRO A 24 -7.06 3.13 4.79
C PRO A 24 -7.24 4.30 3.82
N HIS A 25 -6.21 4.76 3.10
CA HIS A 25 -6.28 6.04 2.37
C HIS A 25 -6.09 5.95 0.84
N CYS A 26 -5.71 4.79 0.29
CA CYS A 26 -5.64 4.57 -1.16
C CYS A 26 -6.73 3.60 -1.61
N ALA A 27 -7.72 4.10 -2.36
CA ALA A 27 -8.83 3.28 -2.84
C ALA A 27 -8.35 2.22 -3.84
N HIS A 28 -7.38 2.55 -4.70
CA HIS A 28 -6.77 1.60 -5.64
C HIS A 28 -6.15 0.40 -4.92
N TYR A 29 -5.23 0.64 -3.98
CA TYR A 29 -4.59 -0.46 -3.26
C TYR A 29 -5.56 -1.24 -2.36
N ARG A 30 -6.63 -0.61 -1.84
CA ARG A 30 -7.68 -1.32 -1.12
C ARG A 30 -8.45 -2.30 -2.02
N LYS A 31 -8.65 -1.96 -3.29
CA LYS A 31 -9.26 -2.86 -4.28
C LYS A 31 -8.28 -3.98 -4.65
N VAL A 32 -7.07 -3.62 -5.06
CA VAL A 32 -6.02 -4.56 -5.49
C VAL A 32 -5.69 -5.58 -4.40
N PHE A 33 -5.54 -5.16 -3.15
CA PHE A 33 -5.25 -6.09 -2.05
C PHE A 33 -6.41 -7.02 -1.75
N ARG A 34 -7.65 -6.51 -1.80
CA ARG A 34 -8.85 -7.34 -1.62
C ARG A 34 -8.98 -8.41 -2.70
N GLU A 35 -8.73 -8.05 -3.95
CA GLU A 35 -8.75 -8.98 -5.09
C GLU A 35 -7.64 -10.03 -4.99
N ALA A 36 -6.49 -9.66 -4.42
CA ALA A 36 -5.38 -10.57 -4.15
C ALA A 36 -5.52 -11.36 -2.82
N GLY A 37 -6.57 -11.11 -2.02
CA GLY A 37 -6.74 -11.72 -0.71
C GLY A 37 -5.67 -11.33 0.33
N ILE A 38 -5.12 -10.12 0.21
CA ILE A 38 -4.05 -9.59 1.07
C ILE A 38 -4.63 -8.63 2.10
N ASP A 39 -4.32 -8.86 3.37
CA ASP A 39 -4.62 -7.97 4.48
C ASP A 39 -3.37 -7.31 5.05
N ALA A 40 -3.57 -6.27 5.89
CA ALA A 40 -2.48 -5.57 6.55
C ALA A 40 -1.58 -6.47 7.42
N GLY A 41 -2.10 -7.63 7.85
CA GLY A 41 -1.37 -8.61 8.66
C GLY A 41 -0.35 -9.44 7.86
N ASP A 42 -0.54 -9.55 6.53
CA ASP A 42 0.28 -10.40 5.66
C ASP A 42 1.63 -9.77 5.32
N VAL A 43 1.75 -8.45 5.50
CA VAL A 43 3.00 -7.69 5.33
C VAL A 43 3.65 -7.48 6.69
N ARG A 44 4.63 -8.34 7.02
CA ARG A 44 5.38 -8.29 8.29
C ARG A 44 6.77 -7.67 8.13
N GLY A 45 7.22 -7.43 6.91
CA GLY A 45 8.52 -6.85 6.61
C GLY A 45 8.87 -6.90 5.13
N LEU A 46 10.10 -6.54 4.78
CA LEU A 46 10.58 -6.48 3.40
C LEU A 46 10.50 -7.84 2.69
N ALA A 47 10.70 -8.94 3.41
CA ALA A 47 10.59 -10.29 2.85
C ALA A 47 9.19 -10.60 2.31
N ASP A 48 8.15 -9.93 2.81
CA ASP A 48 6.77 -10.12 2.35
C ASP A 48 6.42 -9.24 1.12
N LEU A 49 7.33 -8.36 0.66
CA LEU A 49 7.08 -7.52 -0.53
C LEU A 49 6.80 -8.34 -1.79
N ALA A 50 7.39 -9.53 -1.92
CA ALA A 50 7.16 -10.42 -3.05
C ALA A 50 5.71 -10.94 -3.15
N LYS A 51 4.92 -10.80 -2.07
CA LYS A 51 3.49 -11.13 -2.06
C LYS A 51 2.63 -10.01 -2.62
N LEU A 52 3.15 -8.78 -2.67
CA LEU A 52 2.37 -7.63 -3.08
C LEU A 52 2.25 -7.57 -4.61
N PRO A 53 1.03 -7.37 -5.13
CA PRO A 53 0.83 -7.20 -6.57
C PRO A 53 1.48 -5.89 -7.04
N PHE A 54 2.01 -5.94 -8.26
CA PHE A 54 2.51 -4.74 -8.92
C PHE A 54 1.35 -3.89 -9.44
N THR A 55 1.59 -2.59 -9.50
CA THR A 55 0.74 -1.63 -10.22
C THR A 55 1.55 -1.09 -11.40
N SER A 56 0.89 -0.98 -12.55
CA SER A 56 1.46 -0.54 -13.81
C SER A 56 0.93 0.84 -14.21
N LYS A 57 1.54 1.43 -15.24
CA LYS A 57 1.05 2.66 -15.85
C LYS A 57 -0.31 2.46 -16.54
N ALA A 58 -0.60 1.25 -17.01
CA ALA A 58 -1.88 0.93 -17.64
C ALA A 58 -3.03 1.03 -16.63
N ASP A 59 -2.83 0.60 -15.38
CA ASP A 59 -3.85 0.71 -14.33
C ASP A 59 -4.24 2.17 -14.08
N LEU A 60 -3.26 3.07 -14.06
CA LEU A 60 -3.50 4.50 -13.93
C LEU A 60 -4.19 5.07 -15.17
N ALA A 61 -3.80 4.63 -16.37
CA ALA A 61 -4.43 5.07 -17.62
C ALA A 61 -5.92 4.67 -17.68
N SER A 62 -6.25 3.43 -17.32
CA SER A 62 -7.64 2.96 -17.20
C SER A 62 -8.41 3.80 -16.19
N ALA A 63 -7.83 4.10 -15.03
CA ALA A 63 -8.47 4.96 -14.04
C ALA A 63 -8.68 6.40 -14.52
N VAL A 64 -7.81 6.95 -15.38
CA VAL A 64 -8.05 8.27 -15.99
C VAL A 64 -9.24 8.24 -16.93
N VAL A 65 -9.35 7.21 -17.79
CA VAL A 65 -10.50 7.05 -18.71
C VAL A 65 -11.80 6.86 -17.94
N GLU A 66 -11.75 6.19 -16.79
CA GLU A 66 -12.90 5.97 -15.89
C GLU A 66 -13.15 7.14 -14.91
N GLU A 67 -12.43 8.26 -15.01
CA GLU A 67 -12.52 9.40 -14.10
C GLU A 67 -12.22 9.07 -12.61
N ARG A 68 -11.48 7.98 -12.36
CA ARG A 68 -11.07 7.47 -11.03
C ARG A 68 -9.60 7.72 -10.68
N MET A 69 -8.93 8.67 -11.32
CA MET A 69 -7.51 8.98 -11.04
C MET A 69 -7.23 9.24 -9.55
N ARG A 70 -8.19 9.84 -8.82
CA ARG A 70 -8.08 10.11 -7.39
C ARG A 70 -7.92 8.85 -6.52
N ASP A 71 -8.28 7.68 -7.02
CA ASP A 71 -8.13 6.41 -6.29
C ASP A 71 -6.66 6.05 -6.00
N PHE A 72 -5.73 6.59 -6.78
CA PHE A 72 -4.28 6.37 -6.64
C PHE A 72 -3.63 7.31 -5.62
N VAL A 73 -4.36 8.31 -5.12
CA VAL A 73 -3.84 9.28 -4.15
C VAL A 73 -4.09 8.77 -2.72
N LEU A 74 -3.13 9.00 -1.82
CA LEU A 74 -3.35 8.83 -0.38
C LEU A 74 -4.19 10.02 0.11
N LEU A 75 -5.49 9.79 0.32
CA LEU A 75 -6.42 10.78 0.84
C LEU A 75 -6.83 10.38 2.26
N PRO A 76 -6.18 10.91 3.30
CA PRO A 76 -6.64 10.74 4.67
C PRO A 76 -8.05 11.29 4.83
N ASP A 77 -8.93 10.55 5.50
CA ASP A 77 -10.20 11.11 5.93
C ASP A 77 -9.91 12.17 7.01
N PRO A 78 -10.31 13.44 6.82
CA PRO A 78 -10.09 14.50 7.80
C PRO A 78 -10.67 14.18 9.18
N LYS A 79 -11.68 13.29 9.26
CA LYS A 79 -12.34 12.88 10.51
C LYS A 79 -11.55 11.83 11.30
N VAL A 80 -10.47 11.28 10.74
CA VAL A 80 -9.67 10.20 11.34
C VAL A 80 -8.27 10.71 11.78
N LEU A 81 -8.02 12.01 11.67
CA LEU A 81 -6.81 12.71 12.12
C LEU A 81 -6.95 13.29 13.53
#